data_AF-A0A2N7CAB3-F1
#
_entry.id   AF-A0A2N7CAB3-F1
#
_cell.length_a   1.000
_cell.length_b   1.000
_cell.length_c   1.000
_cell.angle_alpha   90.00
_cell.angle_beta   90.00
_cell.angle_gamma   90.00
#
_symmetry.space_group_name_H-M   'P 1'
#
loop_
_entity.id
_entity.type
_entity.pdbx_description
1 polymer ?
#
loop_
_entity_poly.entity_id
_entity_poly.type
_entity_poly.pdbx_seq_one_letter_code
_entity_poly.pdbx_strand_id
1 'polypeptide(L)'
;MDINEFVGVLRNPKAMASYGSFYSQMFPNGQFVFSKKEKAKIRSFYESVHALLPTKRVNFKALGELQALIDSLDFVEAAKKKEQKTKRKHTRKPKRKKRIPLQKPTLKEVIESRKNLPTIGLGLEPVTVIPKVKSEEVVVDSHTTQTDLHEKHILYAAGWSMKETESDESVS
;
A
#
# COMPACT_ATOMS: atom_id res chain seq x y z
N MET A 1 -23.03 29.99 20.00
CA MET A 1 -23.34 28.68 20.62
C MET A 1 -23.92 29.01 21.96
N ASP A 2 -25.17 28.63 22.16
CA ASP A 2 -25.90 29.04 23.34
C ASP A 2 -25.74 28.00 24.44
N ILE A 3 -25.63 28.45 25.69
CA ILE A 3 -25.53 27.57 26.86
C ILE A 3 -26.68 26.56 26.88
N ASN A 4 -27.86 26.96 26.40
CA ASN A 4 -29.04 26.12 26.29
C ASN A 4 -28.85 24.90 25.38
N GLU A 5 -28.09 25.03 24.29
CA GLU A 5 -27.76 23.90 23.40
C GLU A 5 -26.92 22.86 24.15
N PHE A 6 -25.92 23.32 24.90
CA PHE A 6 -25.06 22.46 25.71
C PHE A 6 -25.83 21.74 26.81
N VAL A 7 -26.76 22.43 27.49
CA VAL A 7 -27.63 21.81 28.50
C VAL A 7 -28.50 20.72 27.89
N GLY A 8 -28.99 20.90 26.66
CA GLY A 8 -29.70 19.86 25.91
C GLY A 8 -28.86 18.59 25.72
N VAL A 9 -27.58 18.74 25.42
CA VAL A 9 -26.63 17.62 25.30
C VAL A 9 -26.43 16.91 26.64
N LEU A 10 -26.29 17.65 27.76
CA LEU A 10 -26.12 17.06 29.09
C LEU A 10 -27.32 16.20 29.53
N ARG A 11 -28.53 16.60 29.13
CA ARG A 11 -29.77 15.86 29.42
C ARG A 11 -29.91 14.58 28.60
N ASN A 12 -29.26 14.51 27.43
CA ASN A 12 -29.42 13.37 26.53
C ASN A 12 -28.54 12.19 26.97
N PRO A 13 -29.12 11.04 27.38
CA PRO A 13 -28.35 9.88 27.82
C PRO A 13 -27.51 9.29 26.68
N LYS A 14 -27.99 9.35 25.43
CA LYS A 14 -27.25 8.85 24.26
C LYS A 14 -25.99 9.67 24.00
N ALA A 15 -26.06 10.99 24.20
CA ALA A 15 -24.91 11.89 24.08
C ALA A 15 -23.83 11.56 25.11
N MET A 16 -24.25 11.27 26.34
CA MET A 16 -23.35 11.03 27.45
C MET A 16 -22.81 9.60 27.52
N ALA A 17 -23.29 8.68 26.68
CA ALA A 17 -22.87 7.27 26.70
C ALA A 17 -21.37 7.06 26.43
N SER A 18 -20.74 7.97 25.69
CA SER A 18 -19.29 7.96 25.50
C SER A 18 -18.76 9.38 25.31
N TYR A 19 -17.49 9.62 25.68
CA TYR A 19 -16.83 10.90 25.45
C TYR A 19 -16.88 11.32 23.97
N GLY A 20 -16.75 10.36 23.04
CA GLY A 20 -16.83 10.63 21.60
C GLY A 20 -18.19 11.15 21.17
N SER A 21 -19.27 10.54 21.67
CA SER A 21 -20.65 10.98 21.40
C SER A 21 -20.95 12.33 22.04
N PHE A 22 -20.48 12.54 23.27
CA PHE A 22 -20.62 13.81 23.98
C PHE A 22 -19.94 14.93 23.19
N TYR A 23 -18.70 14.71 22.78
CA TYR A 23 -17.93 15.69 22.05
C TYR A 23 -18.52 16.00 20.67
N SER A 24 -19.04 14.99 19.95
CA SER A 24 -19.65 15.20 18.63
C SER A 24 -20.97 15.94 18.71
N GLN A 25 -21.75 15.74 19.77
CA GLN A 25 -23.02 16.47 19.99
C GLN A 25 -22.79 17.87 20.55
N MET A 26 -21.80 18.09 21.43
CA MET A 26 -21.41 19.42 21.88
C MET A 26 -20.84 20.27 20.75
N PHE A 27 -20.04 19.68 19.87
CA PHE A 27 -19.36 20.38 18.79
C PHE A 27 -19.71 19.73 17.44
N PRO A 28 -20.95 19.95 16.95
CA PRO A 28 -21.43 19.33 15.72
C PRO A 28 -20.53 19.68 14.53
N ASN A 29 -20.45 18.74 13.57
CA ASN A 29 -19.74 18.90 12.30
C ASN A 29 -18.24 19.21 12.42
N GLY A 30 -17.65 18.92 13.59
CA GLY A 30 -16.25 19.23 13.88
C GLY A 30 -15.92 20.68 13.55
N GLN A 31 -16.84 21.61 13.86
CA GLN A 31 -16.66 23.05 13.62
C GLN A 31 -15.40 23.59 14.29
N PHE A 32 -15.04 23.04 15.44
CA PHE A 32 -13.91 23.50 16.23
C PHE A 32 -12.84 22.43 16.33
N VAL A 33 -11.59 22.82 16.11
CA VAL A 33 -10.42 21.98 16.33
C VAL A 33 -9.63 22.54 17.51
N PHE A 34 -10.01 22.11 18.70
CA PHE A 34 -9.34 22.49 19.94
C PHE A 34 -7.94 21.88 20.06
N SER A 35 -7.08 22.59 20.80
CA SER A 35 -5.75 22.17 21.22
C SER A 35 -5.81 20.97 22.17
N LYS A 36 -4.66 20.34 22.42
CA LYS A 36 -4.57 19.21 23.37
C LYS A 36 -4.99 19.63 24.79
N LYS A 37 -4.62 20.83 25.23
CA LYS A 37 -4.93 21.36 26.56
C LYS A 37 -6.44 21.58 26.74
N GLU A 38 -7.08 22.20 25.76
CA GLU A 38 -8.53 22.42 25.75
C GLU A 38 -9.30 21.11 25.71
N LYS A 39 -8.86 20.14 24.89
CA LYS A 39 -9.46 18.80 24.88
C LYS A 39 -9.34 18.08 26.22
N ALA A 40 -8.24 18.29 26.95
CA ALA A 40 -8.09 17.73 28.28
C ALA A 40 -9.11 18.34 29.26
N LYS A 41 -9.35 19.66 29.20
CA LYS A 41 -10.40 20.33 29.99
C LYS A 41 -11.80 19.82 29.66
N ILE A 42 -12.12 19.65 28.37
CA ILE A 42 -13.40 19.10 27.92
C ILE A 42 -13.58 17.66 28.42
N ARG A 43 -12.50 16.87 28.42
CA ARG A 43 -12.52 15.52 28.96
C ARG A 43 -12.72 15.50 30.48
N SER A 44 -12.02 16.34 31.24
CA SER A 44 -12.19 16.39 32.70
C SER A 44 -13.60 16.82 33.08
N PHE A 45 -14.18 17.77 32.35
CA PHE A 45 -15.59 18.16 32.52
C PHE A 45 -16.55 17.01 32.18
N TYR A 46 -16.31 16.29 31.08
CA TYR A 46 -17.12 15.12 30.76
C TYR A 46 -17.08 14.08 31.89
N GLU A 47 -15.90 13.80 32.43
CA GLU A 47 -15.74 12.83 33.52
C GLU A 47 -16.46 13.29 34.80
N SER A 48 -16.42 14.58 35.13
CA SER A 48 -17.14 15.12 36.30
C SER A 48 -18.65 14.99 36.16
N VAL A 49 -19.20 15.28 34.98
CA VAL A 49 -20.65 15.17 34.73
C VAL A 49 -21.08 13.72 34.52
N HIS A 50 -20.25 12.89 33.90
CA HIS A 50 -20.57 11.48 33.64
C HIS A 50 -20.66 10.66 34.92
N ALA A 51 -19.88 11.02 35.95
CA ALA A 51 -19.98 10.42 37.27
C ALA A 51 -21.34 10.66 37.96
N LEU A 52 -22.10 11.66 37.50
CA LEU A 52 -23.43 11.97 38.04
C LEU A 52 -24.53 11.13 37.37
N LEU A 53 -25.52 10.77 38.19
CA LEU A 53 -26.77 10.16 37.72
C LEU A 53 -27.43 11.04 36.65
N PRO A 54 -28.05 10.46 35.60
CA PRO A 54 -28.66 11.21 34.50
C PRO A 54 -29.62 12.32 34.94
N THR A 55 -30.40 12.07 35.99
CA THR A 55 -31.34 13.03 36.60
C THR A 55 -30.67 14.22 37.30
N LYS A 56 -29.41 14.07 37.71
CA LYS A 56 -28.62 15.08 38.44
C LYS A 56 -27.51 15.69 37.59
N ARG A 57 -27.48 15.46 36.27
CA ARG A 57 -26.44 16.01 35.39
C ARG A 57 -26.56 17.51 35.19
N VAL A 58 -27.76 18.07 35.33
CA VAL A 58 -28.01 19.51 35.23
C VAL A 58 -28.17 20.08 36.63
N ASN A 59 -27.03 20.23 37.32
CA ASN A 59 -26.95 20.90 38.62
C ASN A 59 -26.29 22.26 38.46
N PHE A 60 -26.56 23.20 39.38
CA PHE A 60 -25.90 24.52 39.41
C PHE A 60 -24.37 24.43 39.35
N LYS A 61 -23.77 23.45 40.03
CA LYS A 61 -22.33 23.20 39.97
C LYS A 61 -21.85 22.81 38.58
N ALA A 62 -22.54 21.88 37.90
CA ALA A 62 -22.20 21.45 36.55
C ALA A 62 -22.38 22.58 35.53
N LEU A 63 -23.38 23.45 35.73
CA LEU A 63 -23.59 24.64 34.90
C LEU A 63 -22.49 25.69 35.11
N GLY A 64 -22.05 25.89 36.35
CA GLY A 64 -20.90 26.77 36.65
C GLY A 64 -19.59 26.24 36.03
N GLU A 65 -19.34 24.94 36.14
CA GLU A 65 -18.19 24.28 35.49
C GLU A 65 -18.28 24.37 33.96
N LEU A 66 -19.49 24.23 33.39
CA LEU A 66 -19.73 24.41 31.96
C LEU A 66 -19.44 25.84 31.52
N GLN A 67 -19.91 26.84 32.27
CA GLN A 67 -19.67 28.24 31.97
C GLN A 67 -18.18 28.55 31.99
N ALA A 68 -17.48 28.15 33.06
CA ALA A 68 -16.03 28.32 33.17
C ALA A 68 -15.27 27.61 32.05
N LEU A 69 -15.77 26.45 31.60
CA LEU A 69 -15.20 25.73 30.47
C LEU A 69 -15.37 26.53 29.18
N ILE A 70 -16.58 27.01 28.87
CA ILE A 70 -16.90 27.80 27.67
C ILE A 70 -16.02 29.05 27.62
N ASP A 71 -15.90 29.78 28.74
CA ASP A 71 -15.10 31.00 28.82
C ASP A 71 -13.60 30.73 28.62
N SER A 72 -13.15 29.52 28.94
CA SER A 72 -11.75 29.12 28.78
C SER A 72 -11.39 28.57 27.39
N LEU A 73 -12.37 28.35 26.51
CA LEU A 73 -12.18 27.83 25.17
C LEU A 73 -12.03 28.96 24.16
N ASP A 74 -10.99 28.88 23.32
CA ASP A 74 -10.81 29.84 22.23
C ASP A 74 -11.46 29.32 20.94
N PHE A 75 -12.73 29.70 20.75
CA PHE A 75 -13.50 29.34 19.56
C PHE A 75 -12.95 29.97 18.28
N VAL A 76 -12.33 31.15 18.36
CA VAL A 76 -11.80 31.87 17.19
C VAL A 76 -10.58 31.14 16.64
N GLU A 77 -9.64 30.78 17.51
CA GLU A 77 -8.48 29.98 17.12
C GLU A 77 -8.88 28.57 16.66
N ALA A 78 -9.83 27.94 17.35
CA ALA A 78 -10.27 26.58 17.03
C ALA A 78 -10.93 26.50 15.65
N ALA A 79 -11.67 27.53 15.23
CA ALA A 79 -12.23 27.65 13.89
C ALA A 79 -11.13 27.83 12.83
N LYS A 80 -10.17 28.74 13.05
CA LYS A 80 -9.02 28.96 12.14
C LYS A 80 -8.18 27.69 11.94
N LYS A 81 -7.96 26.91 13.00
CA LYS A 81 -7.23 25.62 12.94
C LYS A 81 -7.93 24.59 12.06
N LYS A 82 -9.28 24.62 11.97
CA LYS A 82 -10.04 23.75 11.05
C LYS A 82 -9.73 24.08 9.60
N GLU A 83 -9.81 25.36 9.23
CA GLU A 83 -9.54 25.81 7.86
C GLU A 83 -8.11 25.48 7.42
N GLN A 84 -7.13 25.63 8.31
CA GLN A 84 -5.76 25.24 8.00
C GLN A 84 -5.64 23.73 7.76
N LYS A 85 -6.36 22.89 8.51
CA LYS A 85 -6.34 21.43 8.32
C LYS A 85 -7.03 20.99 7.04
N THR A 86 -8.14 21.62 6.63
CA THR A 86 -8.80 21.30 5.37
C THR A 86 -7.92 21.69 4.18
N LYS A 87 -7.31 22.88 4.21
CA LYS A 87 -6.34 23.33 3.19
C LYS A 87 -5.15 22.36 3.05
N ARG A 88 -4.59 21.89 4.17
CA ARG A 88 -3.49 20.89 4.17
C ARG A 88 -3.88 19.50 3.69
N LYS A 89 -5.17 19.12 3.75
CA LYS A 89 -5.62 17.82 3.21
C LYS A 89 -5.69 17.85 1.69
N HIS A 90 -6.12 18.95 1.09
CA HIS A 90 -6.18 19.08 -0.37
C HIS A 90 -4.80 19.14 -1.04
N THR A 91 -3.77 19.63 -0.34
CA THR A 91 -2.40 19.70 -0.88
C THR A 91 -1.56 18.44 -0.61
N ARG A 92 -2.06 17.48 0.19
CA ARG A 92 -1.35 16.23 0.45
C ARG A 92 -1.53 15.27 -0.72
N LYS A 93 -0.57 15.28 -1.64
CA LYS A 93 -0.40 14.22 -2.64
C LYS A 93 -0.54 12.86 -1.94
N PRO A 94 -1.35 11.92 -2.47
CA PRO A 94 -1.55 10.63 -1.83
C PRO A 94 -0.17 9.97 -1.65
N LYS A 95 0.15 9.58 -0.42
CA LYS A 95 1.36 8.80 -0.15
C LYS A 95 1.25 7.53 -0.96
N ARG A 96 2.03 7.43 -2.06
CA ARG A 96 2.14 6.21 -2.85
C ARG A 96 2.44 5.06 -1.89
N LYS A 97 1.56 4.06 -1.86
CA LYS A 97 1.80 2.83 -1.09
C LYS A 97 3.15 2.27 -1.53
N LYS A 98 4.04 2.00 -0.58
CA LYS A 98 5.32 1.32 -0.88
C LYS A 98 4.96 -0.03 -1.50
N ARG A 99 5.33 -0.24 -2.77
CA ARG A 99 5.12 -1.52 -3.45
C ARG A 99 5.89 -2.59 -2.68
N ILE A 100 5.23 -3.68 -2.32
CA ILE A 100 5.91 -4.88 -1.82
C ILE A 100 6.80 -5.36 -2.99
N PRO A 101 8.11 -5.55 -2.79
CA PRO A 101 8.96 -6.07 -3.85
C PRO A 101 8.48 -7.48 -4.20
N LEU A 102 8.19 -7.72 -5.49
CA LEU A 102 7.90 -9.06 -5.99
C LEU A 102 9.11 -9.95 -5.67
N GLN A 103 8.86 -11.07 -4.98
CA GLN A 103 9.89 -12.07 -4.76
C GLN A 103 10.39 -12.56 -6.13
N LYS A 104 11.71 -12.55 -6.32
CA LYS A 104 12.31 -13.10 -7.53
C LYS A 104 12.14 -14.62 -7.47
N PRO A 105 11.57 -15.26 -8.51
CA PRO A 105 11.40 -16.70 -8.51
C PRO A 105 12.76 -17.40 -8.44
N THR A 106 12.76 -18.57 -7.82
CA THR A 106 13.97 -19.38 -7.66
C THR A 106 14.32 -20.04 -9.00
N LEU A 107 15.61 -20.29 -9.29
CA LEU A 107 16.03 -20.91 -10.56
C LEU A 107 15.29 -22.22 -10.87
N LYS A 108 14.97 -23.02 -9.84
CA LYS A 108 14.20 -24.27 -10.00
C LYS A 108 12.78 -24.01 -10.53
N GLU A 109 12.09 -23.02 -10.00
CA GLU A 109 10.74 -22.62 -10.43
C GLU A 109 10.74 -22.10 -11.88
N VAL A 110 11.79 -21.38 -12.27
CA VAL A 110 11.96 -20.88 -13.64
C VAL A 110 12.22 -22.04 -14.62
N ILE A 111 12.98 -23.05 -14.22
CA ILE A 111 13.24 -24.21 -15.07
C ILE A 111 11.99 -25.08 -15.20
N GLU A 112 11.29 -25.36 -14.10
CA GLU A 112 10.05 -26.16 -14.11
C GLU A 112 8.95 -25.51 -14.95
N SER A 113 8.77 -24.20 -14.85
CA SER A 113 7.79 -23.47 -15.67
C SER A 113 8.12 -23.47 -17.16
N ARG A 114 9.39 -23.66 -17.55
CA ARG A 114 9.84 -23.64 -18.95
C ARG A 114 9.97 -25.02 -19.60
N LYS A 115 10.08 -26.10 -18.83
CA LYS A 115 10.30 -27.47 -19.34
C LYS A 115 9.18 -27.99 -20.26
N ASN A 116 7.95 -27.49 -20.08
CA ASN A 116 6.77 -27.97 -20.78
C ASN A 116 6.12 -26.92 -21.71
N LEU A 117 6.79 -25.78 -21.93
CA LEU A 117 6.25 -24.78 -22.86
C LEU A 117 6.50 -25.25 -24.30
N PRO A 118 5.46 -25.35 -25.14
CA PRO A 118 5.61 -25.68 -26.57
C PRO A 118 6.21 -24.50 -27.37
N THR A 119 6.33 -23.34 -26.74
CA THR A 119 6.81 -22.10 -27.35
C THR A 119 8.25 -21.80 -26.96
N ILE A 120 9.05 -21.49 -27.97
CA ILE A 120 10.45 -21.06 -27.79
C ILE A 120 10.48 -19.53 -27.77
N GLY A 121 11.06 -18.94 -26.72
CA GLY A 121 11.38 -17.50 -26.68
C GLY A 121 10.18 -16.58 -26.96
N LEU A 122 10.24 -15.82 -28.06
CA LEU A 122 9.28 -14.78 -28.50
C LEU A 122 7.87 -15.32 -28.86
N GLY A 123 7.47 -16.49 -28.35
CA GLY A 123 6.19 -17.11 -28.65
C GLY A 123 6.16 -17.83 -30.00
N LEU A 124 7.32 -18.26 -30.50
CA LEU A 124 7.38 -19.04 -31.73
C LEU A 124 7.01 -20.49 -31.43
N GLU A 125 6.03 -21.01 -32.17
CA GLU A 125 5.66 -22.41 -32.16
C GLU A 125 6.50 -23.17 -33.20
N PRO A 126 7.03 -24.35 -32.88
CA PRO A 126 7.75 -25.16 -33.84
C PRO A 126 6.79 -25.63 -34.94
N VAL A 127 7.20 -25.46 -36.20
CA VAL A 127 6.42 -25.89 -37.37
C VAL A 127 6.24 -27.42 -37.40
N THR A 128 7.14 -28.16 -36.74
CA THR A 128 7.13 -29.62 -36.69
C THR A 128 7.34 -30.13 -35.26
N VAL A 129 6.58 -31.16 -34.89
CA VAL A 129 6.70 -31.81 -33.57
C VAL A 129 7.77 -32.89 -33.66
N ILE A 130 8.92 -32.66 -33.01
CA ILE A 130 10.00 -33.65 -32.94
C ILE A 130 9.69 -34.63 -31.80
N PRO A 131 9.57 -35.95 -32.06
CA PRO A 131 9.33 -36.93 -31.02
C PRO A 131 10.54 -37.02 -30.08
N LYS A 132 10.30 -37.03 -28.77
CA LYS A 132 11.35 -37.26 -27.76
C LYS A 132 11.64 -38.75 -27.67
N VAL A 133 12.69 -39.20 -28.33
CA VAL A 133 13.13 -40.60 -28.32
C VAL A 133 14.24 -40.77 -27.26
N LYS A 134 14.21 -41.88 -26.51
CA LYS A 134 15.27 -42.18 -25.54
C LYS A 134 16.53 -42.60 -26.28
N SER A 135 17.71 -42.33 -25.70
CA SER A 135 18.99 -42.73 -26.29
C SER A 135 19.12 -44.24 -26.53
N GLU A 136 18.42 -45.05 -25.73
CA GLU A 136 18.38 -46.51 -25.84
C GLU A 136 17.65 -47.01 -27.09
N GLU A 137 16.74 -46.21 -27.64
CA GLU A 137 15.90 -46.56 -28.79
C GLU A 137 16.53 -46.08 -30.12
N VAL A 138 17.66 -45.37 -30.05
CA VAL A 138 18.38 -44.87 -31.23
C VAL A 138 19.40 -45.92 -31.67
N VAL A 139 19.12 -46.57 -32.81
CA VAL A 139 20.09 -47.46 -33.46
C VAL A 139 21.14 -46.61 -34.14
N VAL A 140 22.37 -46.66 -33.63
CA VAL A 140 23.53 -46.00 -34.25
C VAL A 140 23.96 -46.84 -35.46
N ASP A 141 23.98 -46.23 -36.64
CA ASP A 141 24.43 -46.89 -37.88
C ASP A 141 25.89 -47.33 -37.77
N SER A 142 26.24 -48.47 -38.38
CA SER A 142 27.57 -49.08 -38.33
C SER A 142 28.69 -48.22 -38.90
N HIS A 143 28.35 -47.19 -39.68
CA HIS A 143 29.30 -46.22 -40.23
C HIS A 143 29.48 -44.97 -39.35
N THR A 144 28.79 -44.87 -38.22
CA THR A 144 28.90 -43.73 -37.30
C THR A 144 29.96 -44.05 -36.24
N THR A 145 31.18 -43.60 -36.44
CA THR A 145 32.21 -43.65 -35.39
C THR A 145 31.95 -42.53 -34.39
N GLN A 146 31.89 -42.86 -33.09
CA GLN A 146 31.94 -41.85 -32.04
C GLN A 146 33.37 -41.30 -31.99
N THR A 147 33.62 -40.23 -32.72
CA THR A 147 34.85 -39.44 -32.53
C THR A 147 34.77 -38.75 -31.18
N ASP A 148 35.67 -39.09 -30.27
CA ASP A 148 35.84 -38.38 -29.00
C ASP A 148 36.07 -36.89 -29.29
N LEU A 149 35.04 -36.07 -29.04
CA LEU A 149 35.08 -34.63 -29.25
C LEU A 149 35.92 -33.97 -28.15
N HIS A 150 37.23 -33.87 -28.40
CA HIS A 150 38.14 -33.00 -27.64
C HIS A 150 38.37 -31.64 -28.30
N GLU A 151 37.52 -31.25 -29.27
CA GLU A 151 37.61 -29.93 -29.88
C GLU A 151 36.31 -29.14 -29.70
N LYS A 152 36.47 -27.94 -29.15
CA LYS A 152 35.43 -26.95 -28.91
C LYS A 152 34.91 -26.39 -30.23
N HIS A 153 34.09 -27.15 -30.93
CA HIS A 153 33.46 -26.69 -32.17
C HIS A 153 32.17 -25.94 -31.86
N ILE A 154 32.22 -24.63 -32.06
CA ILE A 154 31.04 -23.75 -32.06
C ILE A 154 30.29 -24.07 -33.35
N LEU A 155 29.20 -24.82 -33.24
CA LEU A 155 28.32 -25.18 -34.35
C LEU A 155 27.88 -23.93 -35.11
N TYR A 156 28.32 -23.81 -36.36
CA TYR A 156 27.89 -22.80 -37.32
C TYR A 156 26.37 -22.90 -37.55
N ALA A 157 25.65 -21.80 -37.30
CA ALA A 157 24.29 -21.64 -37.79
C ALA A 157 24.33 -21.46 -39.32
N ALA A 158 23.54 -22.23 -40.05
CA ALA A 158 23.35 -22.04 -41.48
C ALA A 158 22.84 -20.62 -41.76
N GLY A 159 23.61 -19.81 -42.51
CA GLY A 159 23.20 -18.48 -42.97
C GLY A 159 24.20 -17.34 -42.79
N TRP A 160 25.42 -17.59 -42.29
CA TRP A 160 26.43 -16.55 -42.10
C TRP A 160 27.69 -16.90 -42.91
N SER A 161 27.91 -16.21 -44.04
CA SER A 161 29.18 -16.26 -44.78
C SER A 161 30.09 -15.11 -44.33
N MET A 162 31.30 -15.42 -43.89
CA MET A 162 32.38 -14.42 -43.79
C MET A 162 32.85 -14.07 -45.20
N LYS A 163 32.95 -12.76 -45.48
CA LYS A 163 33.51 -12.27 -46.74
C LYS A 163 35.00 -12.61 -46.75
N GLU A 164 35.47 -13.28 -47.80
CA GLU A 164 36.90 -13.53 -47.99
C GLU A 164 37.61 -12.18 -48.21
N THR A 165 38.54 -11.84 -47.32
CA THR A 165 39.52 -10.80 -47.59
C THR A 165 40.61 -11.42 -48.45
N GLU A 166 40.68 -11.00 -49.71
CA GLU A 166 41.83 -11.22 -50.58
C GLU A 166 43.10 -10.80 -49.84
N SER A 167 43.89 -11.78 -49.42
CA SER A 167 45.25 -11.57 -48.94
C SER A 167 46.15 -11.52 -50.18
N ASP A 168 46.64 -10.31 -50.46
CA ASP A 168 47.57 -9.96 -51.52
C ASP A 168 48.75 -10.93 -51.63
N GLU A 169 49.13 -11.13 -52.88
CA GLU A 169 50.17 -12.00 -53.41
C GLU A 169 51.51 -11.88 -52.67
N SER A 170 52.09 -13.04 -52.36
CA SER A 170 53.50 -13.19 -52.06
C SER A 170 54.32 -13.40 -53.34
N VAL A 171 55.18 -12.47 -53.73
CA VAL A 171 56.40 -12.72 -54.54
C VAL A 171 57.43 -11.64 -54.15
N SER A 172 58.40 -11.97 -53.29
CA SER A 172 59.82 -12.23 -53.62
C SER A 172 60.59 -11.03 -54.16
#